data_AF-A0A0N4X756-F1
#
_entry.id   AF-A0A0N4X756-F1
#
_cell.length_a   1.000
_cell.length_b   1.000
_cell.length_c   1.000
_cell.angle_alpha   90.00
_cell.angle_beta   90.00
_cell.angle_gamma   90.00
#
_symmetry.space_group_name_H-M   'P 1'
#
loop_
_entity.id
_entity.type
_entity.pdbx_description
1 polymer ?
#
loop_
_entity_poly.entity_id
_entity_poly.type
_entity_poly.pdbx_seq_one_letter_code
_entity_poly.pdbx_strand_id
1 'polypeptide(L)'
;MGPGSRIMLSPASSEGDGQDEMTRLRHALQHARHSPRKVLLREILRLPSTGSILRRSESMERRRRSLSLSSPERPITASGSGTIPVTAEIDAKRFRLRAWLVNTILEPLNQRIKETNAKLEKEHASPPIKIGFSSVDALQAAMVNRPELLDTMLPYILPFLHVHSNQSYLVSRISELAADKFMMDYCWNGGGKEPVQEKTRRPWGEHLPTDAVLVFSLFSAYMDSQLTSNPLGNSLDQLLIMILLRAPQRPNAVHLAAESFYLHMSNSSPPHFDFVFNDTDGSPSRAAIPRGARNLFSAILSFINHVNNGGRLDRMSIGPTGLNIACVLE
;
A
#
# COMPACT_ATOMS: atom_id res chain seq x y z
N MET A 1 46.09 31.61 -65.79
CA MET A 1 45.08 30.64 -65.34
C MET A 1 45.59 29.99 -64.06
N GLY A 2 45.42 30.46 -62.82
CA GLY A 2 44.65 31.52 -62.15
C GLY A 2 44.85 31.21 -60.64
N PRO A 3 45.02 32.20 -59.74
CA PRO A 3 45.50 31.92 -58.38
C PRO A 3 44.37 31.49 -57.42
N GLY A 4 44.60 30.41 -56.66
CA GLY A 4 43.67 29.91 -55.63
C GLY A 4 44.19 30.13 -54.21
N SER A 5 43.48 30.95 -53.42
CA SER A 5 43.90 31.40 -52.09
C SER A 5 43.90 30.32 -51.00
N ARG A 6 44.77 30.51 -49.99
CA ARG A 6 44.59 29.93 -48.65
C ARG A 6 43.30 30.46 -48.02
N ILE A 7 42.56 29.60 -47.32
CA ILE A 7 41.63 30.00 -46.25
C ILE A 7 41.98 29.20 -44.99
N MET A 8 42.34 29.92 -43.93
CA MET A 8 42.34 29.44 -42.54
C MET A 8 40.92 29.61 -41.99
N LEU A 9 40.32 28.58 -41.40
CA LEU A 9 39.39 28.74 -40.27
C LEU A 9 39.48 27.52 -39.33
N SER A 10 39.45 27.83 -38.03
CA SER A 10 39.63 26.94 -36.88
C SER A 10 38.38 26.08 -36.58
N PRO A 11 38.47 25.03 -35.73
CA PRO A 11 37.32 24.18 -35.41
C PRO A 11 36.28 24.92 -34.56
N ALA A 12 35.00 24.64 -34.80
CA ALA A 12 33.91 25.15 -33.99
C ALA A 12 33.80 24.39 -32.66
N SER A 13 33.97 25.10 -31.55
CA SER A 13 33.77 24.60 -30.19
C SER A 13 32.27 24.49 -29.87
N SER A 14 31.85 23.30 -29.38
CA SER A 14 30.49 23.03 -28.92
C SER A 14 30.41 23.11 -27.39
N GLU A 15 30.54 24.31 -26.83
CA GLU A 15 30.48 24.58 -25.37
C GLU A 15 29.40 25.63 -25.00
N GLY A 16 28.40 25.84 -25.87
CA GLY A 16 27.40 26.91 -25.68
C GLY A 16 26.16 26.56 -24.84
N ASP A 17 25.74 25.29 -24.79
CA ASP A 17 24.34 24.95 -24.42
C ASP A 17 24.17 24.58 -22.93
N GLY A 18 25.13 23.83 -22.36
CA GLY A 18 25.04 23.34 -20.97
C GLY A 18 25.12 24.43 -19.89
N GLN A 19 25.73 25.57 -20.20
CA GLN A 19 25.89 26.68 -19.24
C GLN A 19 24.56 27.43 -19.02
N ASP A 20 23.73 27.53 -20.05
CA ASP A 20 22.43 28.20 -19.97
C ASP A 20 21.39 27.29 -19.29
N GLU A 21 21.41 25.98 -19.57
CA GLU A 21 20.58 24.99 -18.89
C GLU A 21 20.89 24.90 -17.38
N MET A 22 22.17 24.86 -17.00
CA MET A 22 22.61 24.92 -15.60
C MET A 22 22.16 26.22 -14.89
N THR A 23 22.10 27.33 -15.63
CA THR A 23 21.64 28.63 -15.10
C THR A 23 20.12 28.63 -14.89
N ARG A 24 19.35 28.11 -15.85
CA ARG A 24 17.90 27.90 -15.73
C ARG A 24 17.56 26.96 -14.57
N LEU A 25 18.31 25.86 -14.40
CA LEU A 25 18.13 24.91 -13.30
C LEU A 25 18.38 25.55 -11.92
N ARG A 26 19.43 26.38 -11.79
CA ARG A 26 19.69 27.16 -10.56
C ARG A 26 18.59 28.16 -10.26
N HIS A 27 18.06 28.86 -11.28
CA HIS A 27 16.94 29.78 -11.12
C HIS A 27 15.66 29.04 -10.68
N ALA A 28 15.36 27.88 -11.30
CA ALA A 28 14.23 27.03 -10.92
C ALA A 28 14.34 26.52 -9.47
N LEU A 29 15.54 26.10 -9.04
CA LEU A 29 15.81 25.69 -7.65
C LEU A 29 15.72 26.86 -6.66
N GLN A 30 16.11 28.08 -7.04
CA GLN A 30 15.91 29.28 -6.23
C GLN A 30 14.43 29.66 -6.12
N HIS A 31 13.63 29.57 -7.19
CA HIS A 31 12.18 29.77 -7.11
C HIS A 31 11.50 28.68 -6.25
N ALA A 32 11.93 27.42 -6.36
CA ALA A 32 11.41 26.33 -5.53
C ALA A 32 11.69 26.54 -4.02
N ARG A 33 12.84 27.14 -3.65
CA ARG A 33 13.16 27.50 -2.25
C ARG A 33 12.26 28.59 -1.65
N HIS A 34 11.58 29.38 -2.47
CA HIS A 34 10.71 30.48 -2.03
C HIS A 34 9.22 30.24 -2.34
N SER A 35 8.88 29.04 -2.85
CA SER A 35 7.51 28.61 -3.12
C SER A 35 6.70 28.47 -1.81
N PRO A 36 5.39 28.81 -1.75
CA PRO A 36 4.60 28.90 -0.53
C PRO A 36 4.18 27.54 0.10
N ARG A 37 5.07 26.54 0.10
CA ARG A 37 4.89 25.22 0.75
C ARG A 37 4.55 25.31 2.25
N LYS A 38 4.87 26.43 2.92
CA LYS A 38 4.54 26.66 4.34
C LYS A 38 3.08 27.06 4.61
N VAL A 39 2.31 27.40 3.58
CA VAL A 39 0.88 27.77 3.73
C VAL A 39 0.01 26.52 3.66
N LEU A 40 0.19 25.68 2.63
CA LEU A 40 -0.65 24.52 2.35
C LEU A 40 -0.71 23.49 3.51
N LEU A 41 0.42 23.28 4.20
CA LEU A 41 0.50 22.32 5.31
C LEU A 41 -0.24 22.81 6.58
N ARG A 42 -0.45 24.12 6.75
CA ARG A 42 -1.30 24.68 7.82
C ARG A 42 -2.81 24.48 7.56
N GLU A 43 -3.20 24.27 6.30
CA GLU A 43 -4.58 23.96 5.90
C GLU A 43 -4.91 22.49 6.23
N ILE A 44 -4.03 21.55 5.86
CA ILE A 44 -4.19 20.11 6.10
C ILE A 44 -4.23 19.77 7.60
N LEU A 45 -3.54 20.55 8.43
CA LEU A 45 -3.46 20.35 9.88
C LEU A 45 -4.60 21.03 10.67
N ARG A 46 -5.69 21.44 10.01
CA ARG A 46 -6.85 22.07 10.64
C ARG A 46 -8.17 21.45 10.19
N LEU A 47 -8.74 20.59 11.02
CA LEU A 47 -10.19 20.46 11.27
C LEU A 47 -10.42 19.66 12.58
N PRO A 48 -11.36 20.07 13.46
CA PRO A 48 -11.55 19.44 14.76
C PRO A 48 -12.62 18.32 14.74
N SER A 49 -12.57 17.47 15.75
CA SER A 49 -13.64 16.53 16.08
C SER A 49 -14.78 17.20 16.85
N THR A 50 -16.02 16.99 16.40
CA THR A 50 -17.22 17.04 17.27
C THR A 50 -18.27 16.09 16.71
N GLY A 51 -18.89 15.29 17.60
CA GLY A 51 -20.04 14.47 17.26
C GLY A 51 -21.35 15.13 17.68
N SER A 52 -22.48 14.63 17.17
CA SER A 52 -23.78 14.86 17.78
C SER A 52 -24.70 13.63 17.64
N ILE A 53 -25.56 13.48 18.64
CA ILE A 53 -26.46 12.36 18.87
C ILE A 53 -27.86 12.75 18.38
N LEU A 54 -28.59 11.90 17.64
CA LEU A 54 -29.99 11.55 17.98
C LEU A 54 -30.65 10.43 17.10
N ARG A 55 -31.37 9.52 17.80
CA ARG A 55 -32.64 8.83 17.44
C ARG A 55 -32.76 7.85 16.24
N ARG A 56 -33.17 6.60 16.58
CA ARG A 56 -34.37 5.83 16.12
C ARG A 56 -34.88 6.07 14.68
N SER A 57 -35.16 5.08 13.81
CA SER A 57 -35.20 3.60 13.90
C SER A 57 -35.25 3.00 12.45
N GLU A 58 -35.62 1.75 12.08
CA GLU A 58 -36.10 0.52 12.78
C GLU A 58 -35.82 -0.78 11.97
N SER A 59 -36.18 -1.93 12.56
CA SER A 59 -36.55 -3.26 12.00
C SER A 59 -36.38 -3.59 10.49
N MET A 60 -35.76 -4.75 10.19
CA MET A 60 -36.48 -5.90 9.60
C MET A 60 -35.59 -7.17 9.47
N GLU A 61 -35.75 -8.10 10.41
CA GLU A 61 -35.14 -9.44 10.41
C GLU A 61 -36.06 -10.44 9.67
N ARG A 62 -35.71 -10.89 8.44
CA ARG A 62 -36.39 -12.03 7.78
C ARG A 62 -35.49 -12.91 6.92
N ARG A 63 -35.18 -14.09 7.48
CA ARG A 63 -35.16 -15.43 6.84
C ARG A 63 -34.58 -15.54 5.41
N ARG A 64 -33.52 -16.35 5.31
CA ARG A 64 -33.66 -17.70 4.73
C ARG A 64 -32.68 -18.70 5.36
N ARG A 65 -33.21 -19.75 5.99
CA ARG A 65 -32.48 -20.99 6.29
C ARG A 65 -32.80 -22.00 5.18
N SER A 66 -31.77 -22.59 4.60
CA SER A 66 -31.82 -23.86 3.86
C SER A 66 -30.38 -24.39 3.87
N LEU A 67 -30.07 -25.25 4.84
CA LEU A 67 -30.13 -26.71 4.72
C LEU A 67 -28.90 -27.27 3.98
N SER A 68 -28.02 -27.86 4.76
CA SER A 68 -26.85 -28.63 4.34
C SER A 68 -27.25 -29.93 3.65
N LEU A 69 -26.61 -30.23 2.52
CA LEU A 69 -26.46 -31.59 2.02
C LEU A 69 -25.01 -31.79 1.58
N SER A 70 -24.34 -32.75 2.20
CA SER A 70 -23.01 -33.23 1.84
C SER A 70 -23.10 -34.35 0.82
N SER A 71 -22.13 -34.46 -0.08
CA SER A 71 -21.86 -35.69 -0.84
C SER A 71 -20.40 -35.74 -1.33
N PRO A 72 -19.85 -36.95 -1.53
CA PRO A 72 -18.41 -37.17 -1.37
C PRO A 72 -17.59 -37.12 -2.66
N GLU A 73 -16.30 -36.87 -2.49
CA GLU A 73 -15.28 -36.94 -3.53
C GLU A 73 -15.07 -38.38 -4.05
N ARG A 74 -14.65 -38.51 -5.32
CA ARG A 74 -14.00 -39.72 -5.84
C ARG A 74 -12.65 -39.36 -6.45
N PRO A 75 -11.57 -40.11 -6.16
CA PRO A 75 -10.27 -39.88 -6.79
C PRO A 75 -10.23 -40.47 -8.20
N ILE A 76 -9.55 -39.79 -9.12
CA ILE A 76 -9.15 -40.34 -10.43
C ILE A 76 -7.62 -40.43 -10.45
N THR A 77 -7.12 -41.60 -10.84
CA THR A 77 -5.70 -41.96 -10.90
C THR A 77 -4.95 -41.20 -11.99
N ALA A 78 -3.73 -40.77 -11.70
CA ALA A 78 -2.87 -40.07 -12.65
C ALA A 78 -2.08 -41.02 -13.56
N SER A 79 -1.92 -40.64 -14.84
CA SER A 79 -0.91 -41.20 -15.73
C SER A 79 -0.37 -40.15 -16.71
N GLY A 80 0.91 -39.79 -16.57
CA GLY A 80 1.81 -39.30 -17.62
C GLY A 80 1.44 -38.04 -18.42
N SER A 81 1.99 -36.88 -18.04
CA SER A 81 2.72 -35.98 -18.95
C SER A 81 3.41 -34.87 -18.13
N GLY A 82 4.47 -34.26 -18.66
CA GLY A 82 5.29 -33.25 -17.99
C GLY A 82 4.67 -31.85 -17.90
N THR A 83 3.40 -31.72 -17.56
CA THR A 83 2.80 -30.44 -17.17
C THR A 83 3.09 -30.16 -15.70
N ILE A 84 3.70 -29.00 -15.40
CA ILE A 84 3.72 -28.49 -14.03
C ILE A 84 2.26 -28.36 -13.57
N PRO A 85 1.85 -28.93 -12.42
CA PRO A 85 0.48 -28.81 -11.96
C PRO A 85 0.08 -27.34 -11.84
N VAL A 86 -1.12 -26.98 -12.33
CA VAL A 86 -1.66 -25.61 -12.24
C VAL A 86 -1.61 -25.08 -10.79
N THR A 87 -1.76 -25.97 -9.81
CA THR A 87 -1.60 -25.67 -8.39
C THR A 87 -0.19 -25.20 -8.00
N ALA A 88 0.87 -25.79 -8.57
CA ALA A 88 2.25 -25.44 -8.31
C ALA A 88 2.64 -24.08 -8.92
N GLU A 89 2.12 -23.75 -10.11
CA GLU A 89 2.31 -22.42 -10.72
C GLU A 89 1.66 -21.31 -9.88
N ILE A 90 0.42 -21.52 -9.42
CA ILE A 90 -0.28 -20.56 -8.54
C ILE A 90 0.42 -20.48 -7.16
N ASP A 91 0.94 -21.59 -6.64
CA ASP A 91 1.74 -21.60 -5.40
C ASP A 91 3.04 -20.78 -5.59
N ALA A 92 3.75 -20.92 -6.73
CA ALA A 92 4.94 -20.12 -7.06
C ALA A 92 4.63 -18.62 -7.18
N LYS A 93 3.55 -18.24 -7.88
CA LYS A 93 3.06 -16.85 -7.96
C LYS A 93 2.75 -16.27 -6.57
N ARG A 94 2.22 -17.09 -5.65
CA ARG A 94 2.00 -16.68 -4.25
C ARG A 94 3.30 -16.48 -3.47
N PHE A 95 4.36 -17.27 -3.72
CA PHE A 95 5.68 -17.01 -3.14
C PHE A 95 6.32 -15.72 -3.67
N ARG A 96 6.22 -15.46 -4.99
CA ARG A 96 6.71 -14.21 -5.61
C ARG A 96 5.97 -12.99 -5.07
N LEU A 97 4.65 -13.07 -4.89
CA LEU A 97 3.88 -11.98 -4.26
C LEU A 97 4.32 -11.71 -2.81
N ARG A 98 4.62 -12.75 -2.02
CA ARG A 98 5.17 -12.56 -0.65
C ARG A 98 6.53 -11.86 -0.69
N ALA A 99 7.41 -12.30 -1.58
CA ALA A 99 8.71 -11.66 -1.80
C ALA A 99 8.58 -10.20 -2.26
N TRP A 100 7.63 -9.90 -3.15
CA TRP A 100 7.33 -8.52 -3.55
C TRP A 100 6.82 -7.68 -2.36
N LEU A 101 5.87 -8.18 -1.57
CA LEU A 101 5.36 -7.48 -0.37
C LEU A 101 6.46 -7.21 0.66
N VAL A 102 7.39 -8.15 0.88
CA VAL A 102 8.52 -7.96 1.80
C VAL A 102 9.51 -6.93 1.25
N ASN A 103 10.05 -7.15 0.05
CA ASN A 103 11.11 -6.31 -0.53
C ASN A 103 10.62 -4.89 -0.90
N THR A 104 9.36 -4.73 -1.33
CA THR A 104 8.82 -3.44 -1.79
C THR A 104 8.18 -2.62 -0.67
N ILE A 105 7.58 -3.27 0.35
CA ILE A 105 6.81 -2.58 1.40
C ILE A 105 7.44 -2.78 2.78
N LEU A 106 7.48 -4.02 3.29
CA LEU A 106 7.73 -4.26 4.71
C LEU A 106 9.17 -3.95 5.13
N GLU A 107 10.16 -4.38 4.35
CA GLU A 107 11.58 -4.17 4.65
C GLU A 107 12.01 -2.71 4.47
N PRO A 108 11.65 -2.00 3.37
CA PRO A 108 11.88 -0.56 3.27
C PRO A 108 11.20 0.25 4.38
N LEU A 109 9.96 -0.11 4.76
CA LEU A 109 9.25 0.55 5.86
C LEU A 109 9.94 0.31 7.21
N ASN A 110 10.31 -0.93 7.53
CA ASN A 110 11.04 -1.28 8.75
C ASN A 110 12.36 -0.51 8.85
N GLN A 111 13.11 -0.43 7.75
CA GLN A 111 14.37 0.30 7.70
C GLN A 111 14.16 1.81 7.91
N ARG A 112 13.21 2.43 7.20
CA ARG A 112 12.87 3.85 7.37
C ARG A 112 12.39 4.18 8.78
N ILE A 113 11.66 3.29 9.45
CA ILE A 113 11.26 3.44 10.86
C ILE A 113 12.49 3.48 11.77
N LYS A 114 13.45 2.55 11.60
CA LYS A 114 14.70 2.51 12.38
C LYS A 114 15.55 3.77 12.18
N GLU A 115 15.75 4.17 10.93
CA GLU A 115 16.51 5.37 10.56
C GLU A 115 15.85 6.66 11.07
N THR A 116 14.53 6.74 11.03
CA THR A 116 13.79 7.91 11.55
C THR A 116 13.86 7.97 13.07
N ASN A 117 13.68 6.84 13.77
CA ASN A 117 13.85 6.79 15.23
C ASN A 117 15.26 7.21 15.66
N ALA A 118 16.31 6.79 14.94
CA ALA A 118 17.69 7.20 15.23
C ALA A 118 17.91 8.72 15.08
N LYS A 119 17.21 9.38 14.15
CA LYS A 119 17.19 10.85 14.02
C LYS A 119 16.43 11.52 15.17
N LEU A 120 15.22 11.04 15.47
CA LEU A 120 14.37 11.56 16.56
C LEU A 120 15.06 11.48 17.94
N GLU A 121 15.80 10.41 18.21
CA GLU A 121 16.57 10.26 19.46
C GLU A 121 17.74 11.26 19.54
N LYS A 122 18.43 11.50 18.42
CA LYS A 122 19.55 12.45 18.32
C LYS A 122 19.11 13.92 18.46
N GLU A 123 17.90 14.26 18.01
CA GLU A 123 17.37 15.63 18.10
C GLU A 123 16.94 16.03 19.52
N HIS A 124 16.98 15.09 20.49
CA HIS A 124 16.71 15.34 21.92
C HIS A 124 15.41 16.12 22.17
N ALA A 125 14.40 15.87 21.34
CA ALA A 125 13.19 16.68 21.29
C ALA A 125 12.35 16.57 22.57
N SER A 126 11.68 17.67 22.95
CA SER A 126 10.80 17.72 24.12
C SER A 126 9.35 18.06 23.72
N PRO A 127 8.34 17.25 24.08
CA PRO A 127 8.47 15.90 24.62
C PRO A 127 9.14 14.93 23.62
N PRO A 128 9.82 13.87 24.10
CA PRO A 128 10.45 12.88 23.24
C PRO A 128 9.38 12.12 22.46
N ILE A 129 9.66 11.86 21.18
CA ILE A 129 8.80 11.08 20.29
C ILE A 129 9.56 9.90 19.70
N LYS A 130 8.88 8.76 19.55
CA LYS A 130 9.48 7.54 19.01
C LYS A 130 8.40 6.69 18.32
N ILE A 131 8.62 6.36 17.05
CA ILE A 131 7.75 5.47 16.27
C ILE A 131 7.75 4.09 16.95
N GLY A 132 6.56 3.53 17.17
CA GLY A 132 6.36 2.31 17.95
C GLY A 132 6.04 2.53 19.42
N PHE A 133 6.11 3.77 19.94
CA PHE A 133 5.81 4.10 21.33
C PHE A 133 4.86 5.31 21.45
N SER A 134 5.14 6.39 20.72
CA SER A 134 4.24 7.54 20.59
C SER A 134 3.01 7.17 19.77
N SER A 135 1.83 7.70 20.12
CA SER A 135 0.64 7.58 19.27
C SER A 135 0.81 8.34 17.94
N VAL A 136 0.01 7.96 16.93
CA VAL A 136 0.04 8.63 15.62
C VAL A 136 -0.31 10.11 15.76
N ASP A 137 -1.32 10.44 16.58
CA ASP A 137 -1.71 11.82 16.89
C ASP A 137 -0.56 12.62 17.52
N ALA A 138 0.25 12.01 18.39
CA ALA A 138 1.40 12.67 19.01
C ALA A 138 2.54 12.91 18.01
N LEU A 139 2.76 11.97 17.07
CA LEU A 139 3.72 12.13 15.97
C LEU A 139 3.27 13.25 15.00
N GLN A 140 1.97 13.27 14.65
CA GLN A 140 1.38 14.31 13.80
C GLN A 140 1.42 15.68 14.49
N ALA A 141 1.05 15.76 15.78
CA ALA A 141 1.17 16.98 16.58
C ALA A 141 2.62 17.47 16.68
N ALA A 142 3.60 16.57 16.79
CA ALA A 142 5.00 16.96 16.75
C ALA A 142 5.39 17.56 15.38
N MET A 143 4.97 16.96 14.25
CA MET A 143 5.21 17.52 12.91
C MET A 143 4.59 18.92 12.71
N VAL A 144 3.45 19.22 13.34
CA VAL A 144 2.85 20.57 13.32
C VAL A 144 3.74 21.58 14.03
N ASN A 145 4.28 21.20 15.19
CA ASN A 145 5.02 22.09 16.09
C ASN A 145 6.53 22.17 15.77
N ARG A 146 7.06 21.21 15.02
CA ARG A 146 8.48 21.04 14.66
C ARG A 146 8.62 20.84 13.15
N PRO A 147 8.62 21.92 12.34
CA PRO A 147 8.66 21.83 10.88
C PRO A 147 9.88 21.07 10.34
N GLU A 148 10.98 21.02 11.07
CA GLU A 148 12.18 20.22 10.78
C GLU A 148 11.88 18.71 10.64
N LEU A 149 10.84 18.19 11.30
CA LEU A 149 10.41 16.80 11.15
C LEU A 149 9.84 16.50 9.76
N LEU A 150 9.43 17.52 9.00
CA LEU A 150 8.95 17.38 7.62
C LEU A 150 10.08 17.03 6.64
N ASP A 151 11.34 17.34 7.00
CA ASP A 151 12.54 16.97 6.22
C ASP A 151 13.03 15.53 6.54
N THR A 152 12.32 14.81 7.41
CA THR A 152 12.59 13.39 7.72
C THR A 152 11.71 12.44 6.88
N MET A 153 11.82 11.13 7.09
CA MET A 153 10.89 10.16 6.48
C MET A 153 9.56 10.04 7.25
N LEU A 154 9.40 10.71 8.39
CA LEU A 154 8.18 10.63 9.21
C LEU A 154 6.87 10.94 8.44
N PRO A 155 6.79 11.96 7.56
CA PRO A 155 5.58 12.20 6.76
C PRO A 155 5.19 11.03 5.85
N TYR A 156 6.17 10.30 5.32
CA TYR A 156 5.97 9.14 4.45
C TYR A 156 5.68 7.85 5.22
N ILE A 157 6.08 7.78 6.49
CA ILE A 157 5.81 6.65 7.39
C ILE A 157 4.42 6.76 8.01
N LEU A 158 3.96 7.98 8.31
CA LEU A 158 2.70 8.25 9.04
C LEU A 158 1.46 7.50 8.50
N PRO A 159 1.21 7.41 7.17
CA PRO A 159 0.07 6.66 6.64
C PRO A 159 0.08 5.17 7.02
N PHE A 160 1.26 4.54 7.08
CA PHE A 160 1.41 3.16 7.51
C PHE A 160 1.19 2.99 9.03
N LEU A 161 1.42 4.04 9.83
CA LEU A 161 1.17 4.01 11.27
C LEU A 161 -0.32 4.10 11.62
N HIS A 162 -1.13 4.79 10.80
CA HIS A 162 -2.59 4.85 10.97
C HIS A 162 -3.29 3.48 10.83
N VAL A 163 -2.60 2.44 10.33
CA VAL A 163 -3.14 1.08 10.18
C VAL A 163 -3.59 0.48 11.52
N HIS A 164 -2.95 0.81 12.65
CA HIS A 164 -3.37 0.31 13.95
C HIS A 164 -2.94 1.21 15.13
N SER A 165 -3.81 1.38 16.14
CA SER A 165 -3.53 2.25 17.29
C SER A 165 -2.44 1.72 18.22
N ASN A 166 -2.31 0.41 18.38
CA ASN A 166 -1.20 -0.20 19.13
C ASN A 166 0.08 -0.19 18.27
N GLN A 167 0.85 0.89 18.41
CA GLN A 167 2.08 1.15 17.67
C GLN A 167 3.21 0.17 18.00
N SER A 168 3.32 -0.30 19.25
CA SER A 168 4.39 -1.23 19.64
C SER A 168 4.20 -2.59 18.99
N TYR A 169 2.96 -3.09 18.95
CA TYR A 169 2.59 -4.28 18.20
C TYR A 169 2.81 -4.09 16.70
N LEU A 170 2.32 -2.98 16.12
CA LEU A 170 2.44 -2.68 14.69
C LEU A 170 3.90 -2.70 14.21
N VAL A 171 4.78 -1.95 14.87
CA VAL A 171 6.21 -1.85 14.49
C VAL A 171 6.94 -3.17 14.72
N SER A 172 6.67 -3.87 15.84
CA SER A 172 7.23 -5.21 16.08
C SER A 172 6.82 -6.18 14.97
N ARG A 173 5.53 -6.17 14.58
CA ARG A 173 5.02 -7.12 13.58
C ARG A 173 5.49 -6.79 12.17
N ILE A 174 5.63 -5.52 11.79
CA ILE A 174 6.31 -5.13 10.55
C ILE A 174 7.73 -5.70 10.52
N SER A 175 8.50 -5.59 11.61
CA SER A 175 9.87 -6.11 11.63
C SER A 175 9.95 -7.64 11.67
N GLU A 176 8.98 -8.33 12.24
CA GLU A 176 8.91 -9.80 12.24
C GLU A 176 8.52 -10.33 10.86
N LEU A 177 7.48 -9.76 10.22
CA LEU A 177 7.05 -10.14 8.88
C LEU A 177 8.10 -9.82 7.80
N ALA A 178 8.97 -8.83 8.04
CA ALA A 178 10.11 -8.48 7.19
C ALA A 178 11.40 -9.28 7.48
N ALA A 179 11.43 -10.14 8.51
CA ALA A 179 12.66 -10.85 8.90
C ALA A 179 13.08 -11.94 7.91
N ASP A 180 12.14 -12.46 7.13
CA ASP A 180 12.36 -13.42 6.06
C ASP A 180 11.70 -12.95 4.74
N LYS A 181 12.34 -13.26 3.61
CA LYS A 181 11.93 -12.80 2.28
C LYS A 181 10.59 -13.37 1.81
N PHE A 182 10.06 -14.42 2.42
CA PHE A 182 8.78 -15.04 2.05
C PHE A 182 7.71 -14.91 3.13
N MET A 183 7.97 -14.14 4.19
CA MET A 183 7.02 -13.88 5.28
C MET A 183 6.58 -15.21 5.92
N MET A 184 7.54 -16.04 6.31
CA MET A 184 7.31 -17.41 6.81
C MET A 184 6.54 -17.46 8.14
N ASP A 185 6.73 -16.46 9.01
CA ASP A 185 6.02 -16.35 10.30
C ASP A 185 4.56 -15.86 10.18
N TYR A 186 4.02 -15.71 8.97
CA TYR A 186 2.67 -15.19 8.72
C TYR A 186 1.55 -16.12 9.21
N CYS A 187 0.66 -15.59 10.05
CA CYS A 187 -0.54 -16.25 10.56
C CYS A 187 -1.80 -15.52 10.08
N TRP A 188 -2.51 -16.06 9.08
CA TRP A 188 -3.62 -15.35 8.43
C TRP A 188 -4.79 -14.97 9.37
N ASN A 189 -5.11 -15.82 10.35
CA ASN A 189 -6.20 -15.66 11.31
C ASN A 189 -5.72 -15.36 12.74
N GLY A 190 -4.45 -15.01 12.91
CA GLY A 190 -3.83 -14.62 14.18
C GLY A 190 -2.71 -13.64 13.90
N GLY A 191 -1.71 -13.57 14.77
CA GLY A 191 -0.57 -12.67 14.56
C GLY A 191 0.57 -12.92 15.54
N GLY A 192 1.51 -11.98 15.59
CA GLY A 192 2.69 -12.07 16.45
C GLY A 192 2.37 -11.90 17.94
N LYS A 193 3.36 -12.22 18.80
CA LYS A 193 3.24 -11.99 20.24
C LYS A 193 3.31 -10.49 20.55
N GLU A 194 2.36 -9.99 21.33
CA GLU A 194 2.24 -8.56 21.63
C GLU A 194 3.29 -8.09 22.64
N PRO A 195 4.06 -7.03 22.35
CA PRO A 195 4.95 -6.40 23.33
C PRO A 195 4.15 -5.76 24.47
N VAL A 196 4.49 -6.09 25.72
CA VAL A 196 3.87 -5.49 26.91
C VAL A 196 4.87 -4.61 27.64
N GLN A 197 6.11 -5.08 27.76
CA GLN A 197 7.28 -4.34 28.26
C GLN A 197 8.50 -4.75 27.41
N GLU A 198 9.63 -4.07 27.58
CA GLU A 198 10.84 -4.23 26.76
C GLU A 198 11.34 -5.68 26.59
N LYS A 199 11.05 -6.56 27.57
CA LYS A 199 11.44 -7.99 27.55
C LYS A 199 10.28 -8.97 27.70
N THR A 200 9.02 -8.51 27.81
CA THR A 200 7.86 -9.37 28.02
C THR A 200 6.87 -9.27 26.86
N ARG A 201 6.46 -10.44 26.34
CA ARG A 201 5.52 -10.55 25.23
C ARG A 201 4.39 -11.50 25.60
N ARG A 202 3.13 -11.04 25.45
CA ARG A 202 1.95 -11.88 25.65
C ARG A 202 1.54 -12.59 24.35
N PRO A 203 0.79 -13.71 24.39
CA PRO A 203 0.19 -14.29 23.20
C PRO A 203 -0.67 -13.27 22.43
N TRP A 204 -0.83 -13.48 21.13
CA TRP A 204 -1.77 -12.71 20.31
C TRP A 204 -3.20 -12.86 20.86
N GLY A 205 -4.01 -11.80 20.74
CA GLY A 205 -5.44 -11.80 21.11
C GLY A 205 -6.27 -11.03 20.10
N GLU A 206 -7.58 -11.27 20.10
CA GLU A 206 -8.53 -10.76 19.09
C GLU A 206 -8.67 -9.22 19.05
N HIS A 207 -8.14 -8.51 20.05
CA HIS A 207 -8.03 -7.04 20.06
C HIS A 207 -6.92 -6.50 19.15
N LEU A 208 -6.10 -7.37 18.55
CA LEU A 208 -5.05 -7.03 17.60
C LEU A 208 -5.46 -7.43 16.18
N PRO A 209 -4.96 -6.74 15.14
CA PRO A 209 -5.17 -7.18 13.77
C PRO A 209 -4.45 -8.51 13.55
N THR A 210 -5.08 -9.37 12.75
CA THR A 210 -4.39 -10.53 12.21
C THR A 210 -3.35 -10.11 11.16
N ASP A 211 -2.40 -10.99 10.84
CA ASP A 211 -1.43 -10.66 9.79
C ASP A 211 -2.10 -10.44 8.43
N ALA A 212 -3.24 -11.10 8.15
CA ALA A 212 -3.95 -10.86 6.89
C ALA A 212 -4.55 -9.45 6.82
N VAL A 213 -5.18 -8.98 7.90
CA VAL A 213 -5.72 -7.60 7.98
C VAL A 213 -4.58 -6.57 7.97
N LEU A 214 -3.48 -6.87 8.67
CA LEU A 214 -2.31 -6.01 8.74
C LEU A 214 -1.62 -5.88 7.37
N VAL A 215 -1.28 -6.99 6.71
CA VAL A 215 -0.60 -7.00 5.40
C VAL A 215 -1.49 -6.36 4.33
N PHE A 216 -2.81 -6.63 4.33
CA PHE A 216 -3.73 -5.93 3.43
C PHE A 216 -3.73 -4.42 3.67
N SER A 217 -3.63 -3.98 4.92
CA SER A 217 -3.63 -2.55 5.26
C SER A 217 -2.33 -1.84 4.94
N LEU A 218 -1.19 -2.50 5.10
CA LEU A 218 0.11 -1.99 4.68
C LEU A 218 0.23 -1.97 3.14
N PHE A 219 -0.33 -2.98 2.46
CA PHE A 219 -0.49 -2.95 1.01
C PHE A 219 -1.38 -1.79 0.57
N SER A 220 -2.50 -1.55 1.26
CA SER A 220 -3.38 -0.38 1.00
C SER A 220 -2.57 0.91 1.04
N ALA A 221 -1.99 1.24 2.20
CA ALA A 221 -1.21 2.46 2.41
C ALA A 221 -0.01 2.64 1.46
N TYR A 222 0.59 1.54 0.99
CA TYR A 222 1.58 1.60 -0.09
C TYR A 222 0.94 2.05 -1.41
N MET A 223 -0.14 1.42 -1.83
CA MET A 223 -0.86 1.81 -3.05
C MET A 223 -1.34 3.27 -2.97
N ASP A 224 -1.79 3.74 -1.80
CA ASP A 224 -2.10 5.16 -1.52
C ASP A 224 -0.92 6.04 -1.87
N SER A 225 0.27 5.74 -1.34
CA SER A 225 1.48 6.54 -1.60
C SER A 225 1.92 6.56 -3.07
N GLN A 226 1.60 5.53 -3.86
CA GLN A 226 1.99 5.45 -5.27
C GLN A 226 0.98 6.14 -6.20
N LEU A 227 -0.33 5.95 -5.96
CA LEU A 227 -1.40 6.45 -6.83
C LEU A 227 -1.76 7.92 -6.58
N THR A 228 -1.46 8.49 -5.41
CA THR A 228 -1.85 9.86 -5.03
C THR A 228 -0.92 10.98 -5.55
N SER A 229 0.05 10.67 -6.42
CA SER A 229 1.18 11.56 -6.79
C SER A 229 0.88 12.78 -7.69
N ASN A 230 -0.34 13.35 -7.70
CA ASN A 230 -0.63 14.59 -8.47
C ASN A 230 -0.77 15.83 -7.55
N PRO A 231 0.15 16.82 -7.63
CA PRO A 231 0.11 18.01 -6.77
C PRO A 231 -0.89 19.11 -7.16
N LEU A 232 -1.75 18.89 -8.17
CA LEU A 232 -2.65 19.91 -8.74
C LEU A 232 -4.15 19.51 -8.77
N GLY A 233 -4.55 18.42 -8.11
CA GLY A 233 -5.92 17.91 -8.22
C GLY A 233 -6.45 17.28 -6.94
N ASN A 234 -7.38 17.98 -6.29
CA ASN A 234 -8.20 17.50 -5.18
C ASN A 234 -9.23 16.44 -5.63
N SER A 235 -8.75 15.25 -6.00
CA SER A 235 -9.57 14.06 -6.26
C SER A 235 -8.86 12.69 -6.15
N LEU A 236 -7.63 12.60 -5.62
CA LEU A 236 -6.90 11.31 -5.58
C LEU A 236 -7.15 10.44 -4.35
N ASP A 237 -7.60 11.00 -3.23
CA ASP A 237 -8.10 10.22 -2.07
C ASP A 237 -9.27 9.29 -2.45
N GLN A 238 -9.93 9.56 -3.59
CA GLN A 238 -11.06 8.80 -4.09
C GLN A 238 -10.63 7.48 -4.75
N LEU A 239 -9.45 7.41 -5.38
CA LEU A 239 -9.09 6.27 -6.25
C LEU A 239 -8.92 4.96 -5.48
N LEU A 240 -8.47 4.99 -4.22
CA LEU A 240 -8.37 3.77 -3.39
C LEU A 240 -9.60 3.50 -2.55
N ILE A 241 -10.41 4.52 -2.26
CA ILE A 241 -11.81 4.32 -1.86
C ILE A 241 -12.58 3.56 -2.96
N MET A 242 -12.19 3.66 -4.24
CA MET A 242 -12.79 2.91 -5.35
C MET A 242 -12.23 1.48 -5.52
N ILE A 243 -10.96 1.23 -5.17
CA ILE A 243 -10.26 -0.05 -5.43
C ILE A 243 -10.20 -0.94 -4.18
N LEU A 244 -10.32 -0.40 -2.96
CA LEU A 244 -10.16 -1.15 -1.70
C LEU A 244 -11.36 -0.94 -0.77
N LEU A 245 -12.29 -1.89 -0.77
CA LEU A 245 -13.49 -1.88 0.07
C LEU A 245 -13.28 -2.71 1.35
N ARG A 246 -13.85 -2.26 2.48
CA ARG A 246 -13.80 -3.00 3.75
C ARG A 246 -15.17 -3.04 4.44
N ALA A 247 -15.64 -4.23 4.82
CA ALA A 247 -16.83 -4.36 5.65
C ALA A 247 -16.69 -3.51 6.94
N PRO A 248 -17.75 -2.79 7.38
CA PRO A 248 -19.15 -2.87 6.93
C PRO A 248 -19.50 -1.94 5.76
N GLN A 249 -18.53 -1.26 5.12
CA GLN A 249 -18.81 -0.40 3.96
C GLN A 249 -19.40 -1.23 2.82
N ARG A 250 -20.40 -0.68 2.15
CA ARG A 250 -21.05 -1.30 0.99
C ARG A 250 -20.50 -0.72 -0.32
N PRO A 251 -20.51 -1.49 -1.42
CA PRO A 251 -20.22 -0.95 -2.75
C PRO A 251 -21.08 0.30 -3.03
N ASN A 252 -20.42 1.39 -3.41
CA ASN A 252 -21.09 2.63 -3.85
C ASN A 252 -21.22 2.64 -5.39
N ALA A 253 -21.76 3.73 -5.95
CA ALA A 253 -21.98 3.84 -7.39
C ALA A 253 -20.72 3.57 -8.26
N VAL A 254 -19.51 3.87 -7.76
CA VAL A 254 -18.27 3.65 -8.50
C VAL A 254 -17.85 2.17 -8.49
N HIS A 255 -18.06 1.48 -7.37
CA HIS A 255 -17.88 0.03 -7.26
C HIS A 255 -18.93 -0.79 -8.04
N LEU A 256 -19.97 -0.13 -8.54
CA LEU A 256 -21.08 -0.73 -9.31
C LEU A 256 -21.09 -0.25 -10.77
N ALA A 257 -20.13 0.57 -11.19
CA ALA A 257 -19.97 0.97 -12.57
C ALA A 257 -19.48 -0.21 -13.43
N ALA A 258 -19.88 -0.25 -14.71
CA ALA A 258 -19.32 -1.20 -15.67
C ALA A 258 -17.79 -1.06 -15.73
N GLU A 259 -17.10 -2.19 -15.94
CA GLU A 259 -15.62 -2.29 -15.99
C GLU A 259 -14.88 -1.88 -14.70
N SER A 260 -15.57 -1.54 -13.61
CA SER A 260 -14.91 -1.24 -12.33
C SER A 260 -14.52 -2.50 -11.56
N PHE A 261 -13.45 -2.42 -10.79
CA PHE A 261 -12.89 -3.56 -10.05
C PHE A 261 -12.27 -3.14 -8.72
N TYR A 262 -12.34 -4.02 -7.72
CA TYR A 262 -11.88 -3.75 -6.37
C TYR A 262 -11.55 -5.02 -5.58
N LEU A 263 -10.64 -4.88 -4.62
CA LEU A 263 -10.43 -5.85 -3.55
C LEU A 263 -11.39 -5.52 -2.41
N HIS A 264 -12.09 -6.52 -1.89
CA HIS A 264 -13.06 -6.35 -0.81
C HIS A 264 -12.72 -7.24 0.38
N MET A 265 -12.41 -6.64 1.52
CA MET A 265 -12.35 -7.35 2.80
C MET A 265 -13.79 -7.58 3.30
N SER A 266 -14.40 -8.67 2.86
CA SER A 266 -15.80 -9.02 3.14
C SER A 266 -16.04 -9.56 4.54
N ASN A 267 -14.99 -9.99 5.25
CA ASN A 267 -15.04 -10.29 6.68
C ASN A 267 -13.72 -9.90 7.38
N SER A 268 -13.81 -9.43 8.62
CA SER A 268 -12.65 -9.13 9.47
C SER A 268 -12.24 -10.29 10.38
N SER A 269 -13.17 -11.15 10.80
CA SER A 269 -12.88 -12.31 11.66
C SER A 269 -13.78 -13.53 11.38
N PRO A 270 -13.24 -14.68 10.93
CA PRO A 270 -11.90 -14.82 10.36
C PRO A 270 -11.77 -13.98 9.07
N PRO A 271 -10.60 -13.37 8.79
CA PRO A 271 -10.42 -12.48 7.64
C PRO A 271 -10.78 -13.15 6.32
N HIS A 272 -11.49 -12.41 5.45
CA HIS A 272 -11.81 -12.85 4.10
C HIS A 272 -11.73 -11.68 3.12
N PHE A 273 -11.03 -11.93 2.01
CA PHE A 273 -10.78 -11.02 0.91
C PHE A 273 -11.30 -11.63 -0.38
N ASP A 274 -12.10 -10.86 -1.09
CA ASP A 274 -12.61 -11.11 -2.43
C ASP A 274 -11.91 -10.18 -3.44
N PHE A 275 -11.79 -10.61 -4.69
CA PHE A 275 -11.59 -9.72 -5.83
C PHE A 275 -12.88 -9.69 -6.63
N VAL A 276 -13.42 -8.50 -6.84
CA VAL A 276 -14.68 -8.23 -7.55
C VAL A 276 -14.37 -7.36 -8.76
N PHE A 277 -14.97 -7.69 -9.90
CA PHE A 277 -14.94 -6.87 -11.10
C PHE A 277 -16.32 -6.90 -11.75
N ASN A 278 -16.73 -5.79 -12.33
CA ASN A 278 -18.01 -5.71 -13.04
C ASN A 278 -17.75 -5.87 -14.54
N ASP A 279 -18.52 -6.74 -15.18
CA ASP A 279 -18.47 -6.91 -16.63
C ASP A 279 -19.07 -5.68 -17.36
N THR A 280 -19.03 -5.66 -18.70
CA THR A 280 -19.45 -4.49 -19.51
C THR A 280 -20.94 -4.18 -19.40
N ASP A 281 -21.76 -5.14 -18.94
CA ASP A 281 -23.18 -4.96 -18.62
C ASP A 281 -23.44 -4.46 -17.18
N GLY A 282 -22.38 -4.25 -16.40
CA GLY A 282 -22.44 -3.86 -14.99
C GLY A 282 -22.74 -5.01 -14.03
N SER A 283 -22.76 -6.26 -14.49
CA SER A 283 -22.97 -7.42 -13.61
C SER A 283 -21.70 -7.72 -12.77
N PRO A 284 -21.81 -7.92 -11.44
CA PRO A 284 -20.65 -8.11 -10.58
C PRO A 284 -20.16 -9.57 -10.59
N SER A 285 -19.03 -9.79 -11.24
CA SER A 285 -18.29 -11.05 -11.25
C SER A 285 -17.28 -11.13 -10.09
N ARG A 286 -17.03 -12.35 -9.59
CA ARG A 286 -16.11 -12.60 -8.48
C ARG A 286 -15.15 -13.73 -8.81
N ALA A 287 -13.87 -13.52 -8.53
CA ALA A 287 -12.89 -14.60 -8.62
C ALA A 287 -13.18 -15.68 -7.55
N ALA A 288 -13.10 -16.95 -7.93
CA ALA A 288 -13.29 -18.10 -7.04
C ALA A 288 -12.09 -18.26 -6.07
N ILE A 289 -12.04 -17.42 -5.03
CA ILE A 289 -10.90 -17.34 -4.12
C ILE A 289 -11.15 -18.25 -2.90
N PRO A 290 -10.23 -19.18 -2.56
CA PRO A 290 -10.38 -20.05 -1.39
C PRO A 290 -10.27 -19.26 -0.09
N ARG A 291 -10.90 -19.76 0.98
CA ARG A 291 -10.76 -19.26 2.35
C ARG A 291 -9.44 -19.71 2.99
N GLY A 292 -9.08 -19.11 4.12
CA GLY A 292 -7.92 -19.51 4.93
C GLY A 292 -6.60 -18.90 4.47
N ALA A 293 -5.48 -19.56 4.80
CA ALA A 293 -4.11 -19.02 4.69
C ALA A 293 -3.69 -18.53 3.29
N ARG A 294 -4.35 -19.00 2.23
CA ARG A 294 -4.08 -18.61 0.84
C ARG A 294 -4.92 -17.42 0.37
N ASN A 295 -5.99 -17.06 1.09
CA ASN A 295 -7.05 -16.16 0.65
C ASN A 295 -6.56 -14.76 0.24
N LEU A 296 -5.86 -14.04 1.13
CA LEU A 296 -5.34 -12.70 0.85
C LEU A 296 -4.45 -12.67 -0.39
N PHE A 297 -3.47 -13.57 -0.47
CA PHE A 297 -2.53 -13.63 -1.58
C PHE A 297 -3.22 -14.03 -2.88
N SER A 298 -4.18 -14.94 -2.85
CA SER A 298 -4.99 -15.28 -4.02
C SER A 298 -5.86 -14.10 -4.49
N ALA A 299 -6.47 -13.33 -3.57
CA ALA A 299 -7.23 -12.13 -3.94
C ALA A 299 -6.36 -11.07 -4.60
N ILE A 300 -5.20 -10.75 -4.01
CA ILE A 300 -4.24 -9.81 -4.58
C ILE A 300 -3.70 -10.31 -5.94
N LEU A 301 -3.40 -11.61 -6.10
CA LEU A 301 -3.01 -12.16 -7.40
C LEU A 301 -4.12 -12.05 -8.45
N SER A 302 -5.38 -12.31 -8.10
CA SER A 302 -6.50 -12.13 -9.02
C SER A 302 -6.64 -10.67 -9.48
N PHE A 303 -6.45 -9.72 -8.56
CA PHE A 303 -6.39 -8.29 -8.87
C PHE A 303 -5.22 -7.95 -9.81
N ILE A 304 -3.99 -8.36 -9.50
CA ILE A 304 -2.82 -8.09 -10.34
C ILE A 304 -2.99 -8.70 -11.74
N ASN A 305 -3.50 -9.93 -11.83
CA ASN A 305 -3.76 -10.61 -13.10
C ASN A 305 -4.82 -9.88 -13.95
N HIS A 306 -5.86 -9.34 -13.33
CA HIS A 306 -6.88 -8.53 -14.02
C HIS A 306 -6.28 -7.23 -14.55
N VAL A 307 -5.56 -6.48 -13.71
CA VAL A 307 -4.92 -5.20 -14.09
C VAL A 307 -3.83 -5.40 -15.15
N ASN A 308 -3.15 -6.55 -15.17
CA ASN A 308 -2.13 -6.87 -16.15
C ASN A 308 -2.63 -6.87 -17.60
N ASN A 309 -3.91 -7.14 -17.85
CA ASN A 309 -4.50 -7.05 -19.18
C ASN A 309 -4.44 -5.63 -19.77
N GLY A 310 -4.48 -4.59 -18.92
CA GLY A 310 -4.29 -3.19 -19.32
C GLY A 310 -2.88 -2.64 -19.07
N GLY A 311 -2.02 -3.39 -18.35
CA GLY A 311 -0.64 -3.00 -18.00
C GLY A 311 -0.52 -1.78 -17.07
N ARG A 312 -1.63 -1.20 -16.60
CA ARG A 312 -1.69 0.04 -15.83
C ARG A 312 -2.79 0.04 -14.78
N LEU A 313 -2.53 0.71 -13.66
CA LEU A 313 -3.51 1.07 -12.65
C LEU A 313 -3.64 2.60 -12.63
N ASP A 314 -4.77 3.13 -13.11
CA ASP A 314 -4.91 4.55 -13.49
C ASP A 314 -3.72 5.00 -14.38
N ARG A 315 -2.91 5.97 -13.95
CA ARG A 315 -1.77 6.50 -14.69
C ARG A 315 -0.48 5.71 -14.48
N MET A 316 -0.43 4.84 -13.46
CA MET A 316 0.77 4.12 -13.06
C MET A 316 0.94 2.81 -13.82
N SER A 317 2.13 2.61 -14.40
CA SER A 317 2.54 1.31 -14.95
C SER A 317 2.60 0.27 -13.84
N ILE A 318 2.08 -0.94 -14.07
CA ILE A 318 2.28 -2.06 -13.14
C ILE A 318 3.61 -2.81 -13.39
N GLY A 319 4.26 -2.54 -14.52
CA GLY A 319 5.56 -3.12 -14.89
C GLY A 319 6.76 -2.39 -14.26
N PRO A 320 7.99 -2.69 -14.72
CA PRO A 320 9.24 -2.20 -14.11
C PRO A 320 9.41 -0.68 -14.03
N THR A 321 8.66 0.06 -14.86
CA THR A 321 8.67 1.54 -14.91
C THR A 321 7.73 2.21 -13.90
N GLY A 322 7.00 1.45 -13.09
CA GLY A 322 6.09 1.96 -12.07
C GLY A 322 6.09 1.08 -10.83
N LEU A 323 4.96 0.44 -10.51
CA LEU A 323 4.80 -0.39 -9.31
C LEU A 323 5.68 -1.64 -9.30
N ASN A 324 6.21 -2.06 -10.46
CA ASN A 324 6.97 -3.29 -10.64
C ASN A 324 6.32 -4.52 -9.97
N ILE A 325 4.99 -4.62 -10.05
CA ILE A 325 4.18 -5.67 -9.42
C ILE A 325 3.79 -6.76 -10.42
N ALA A 326 3.87 -6.50 -11.74
CA ALA A 326 3.64 -7.51 -12.78
C ALA A 326 4.61 -8.70 -12.70
N CYS A 327 5.83 -8.49 -12.19
CA CYS A 327 6.86 -9.52 -12.03
C CYS A 327 6.47 -10.69 -11.10
N VAL A 328 5.34 -10.60 -10.37
CA VAL A 328 4.81 -11.73 -9.60
C VAL A 328 4.09 -12.77 -10.47
N LEU A 329 3.71 -12.39 -11.70
CA LEU A 329 3.01 -13.24 -12.68
C LEU A 329 3.97 -14.04 -13.59
N GLU A 330 5.22 -13.59 -13.70
CA GLU A 330 6.35 -14.24 -14.39
C GLU A 330 6.93 -15.36 -13.51
#